data_AF-A0A656JT35-F1
#
_entry.id   AF-A0A656JT35-F1
#
_cell.length_a   1.000
_cell.length_b   1.000
_cell.length_c   1.000
_cell.angle_alpha   90.00
_cell.angle_beta   90.00
_cell.angle_gamma   90.00
#
_symmetry.space_group_name_H-M   'P 1'
#
loop_
_entity.id
_entity.type
_entity.pdbx_description
1 polymer ?
#
loop_
_entity_poly.entity_id
_entity_poly.type
_entity_poly.pdbx_seq_one_letter_code
_entity_poly.pdbx_strand_id
1 'polypeptide(L)'
;QRLGVLKPIAPSRRWVMLLVFAALALTLYPATLGLTYFDPYRWGYNPRPMIIIVAVIALGLIYLRNVLAVAMLTVATLAFTFRIKPSENYWDYLIDPLLALYCCGALLGLAIRFVYRRAMGQRRSAALPAGNV
;
A
#
# COMPACT_ATOMS: atom_id res chain seq x y z
N GLN A 1 -8.57 26.44 -33.72
CA GLN A 1 -7.50 25.60 -33.14
C GLN A 1 -8.02 24.96 -31.85
N ARG A 2 -8.21 23.64 -31.83
CA ARG A 2 -8.68 22.90 -30.64
C ARG A 2 -7.45 22.53 -29.79
N LEU A 3 -7.20 23.26 -28.71
CA LEU A 3 -6.26 22.83 -27.68
C LEU A 3 -6.90 21.64 -26.96
N GLY A 4 -6.47 20.45 -27.35
CA GLY A 4 -6.78 19.20 -26.66
C GLY A 4 -6.28 19.32 -25.24
N VAL A 5 -7.20 19.63 -24.33
CA VAL A 5 -6.98 19.56 -22.89
C VAL A 5 -6.70 18.09 -22.59
N LEU A 6 -5.41 17.74 -22.58
CA LEU A 6 -4.91 16.48 -22.06
C LEU A 6 -5.44 16.42 -20.62
N LYS A 7 -6.45 15.58 -20.40
CA LYS A 7 -6.89 15.23 -19.06
C LYS A 7 -5.62 14.84 -18.31
N PRO A 8 -5.21 15.54 -17.23
CA PRO A 8 -4.09 15.09 -16.45
C PRO A 8 -4.40 13.65 -16.05
N ILE A 9 -3.59 12.72 -16.53
CA ILE A 9 -3.65 11.32 -16.11
C ILE A 9 -3.22 11.39 -14.65
N ALA A 10 -4.20 11.58 -13.77
CA ALA A 10 -3.99 11.44 -12.34
C ALA A 10 -3.36 10.05 -12.19
N PRO A 11 -2.11 9.95 -11.71
CA PRO A 11 -1.45 8.66 -11.60
C PRO A 11 -2.39 7.77 -10.79
N SER A 12 -2.69 6.59 -11.34
CA SER A 12 -3.64 5.70 -10.68
C SER A 12 -3.14 5.50 -9.25
N ARG A 13 -4.01 5.61 -8.25
CA ARG A 13 -3.63 5.46 -6.82
C ARG A 13 -2.78 4.20 -6.59
N ARG A 14 -2.98 3.17 -7.40
CA ARG A 14 -2.20 1.94 -7.43
C ARG A 14 -0.74 2.15 -7.83
N TRP A 15 -0.45 2.94 -8.86
CA TRP A 15 0.92 3.26 -9.27
C TRP A 15 1.67 4.06 -8.20
N VAL A 16 1.00 5.03 -7.57
CA VAL A 16 1.59 5.79 -6.45
C VAL A 16 1.93 4.86 -5.29
N MET A 17 1.02 3.95 -4.91
CA MET A 17 1.31 2.95 -3.87
C MET A 17 2.47 2.02 -4.25
N LEU A 18 2.49 1.51 -5.48
CA LEU A 18 3.57 0.64 -5.96
C LEU A 18 4.93 1.34 -5.96
N LEU A 19 4.98 2.62 -6.36
CA LEU A 19 6.20 3.42 -6.33
C LEU A 19 6.68 3.66 -4.90
N VAL A 20 5.77 3.94 -3.96
CA VAL A 20 6.10 4.06 -2.54
C VAL A 20 6.67 2.76 -1.98
N PHE A 21 6.03 1.62 -2.26
CA PHE A 21 6.55 0.31 -1.83
C PHE A 21 7.88 -0.04 -2.50
N ALA A 22 8.05 0.25 -3.77
CA ALA A 22 9.31 0.02 -4.49
C ALA A 22 10.44 0.89 -3.92
N ALA A 23 10.16 2.16 -3.61
CA ALA A 23 11.12 3.05 -2.97
C ALA A 23 11.50 2.55 -1.57
N LEU A 24 10.52 2.11 -0.76
CA LEU A 24 10.77 1.51 0.56
C LEU A 24 11.58 0.21 0.48
N ALA A 25 11.29 -0.66 -0.50
CA ALA A 25 12.05 -1.88 -0.72
C ALA A 25 13.49 -1.56 -1.15
N LEU A 26 13.67 -0.62 -2.09
CA LEU A 26 15.01 -0.22 -2.55
C LEU A 26 15.82 0.51 -1.49
N THR A 27 15.20 1.15 -0.49
CA THR A 27 15.95 1.73 0.64
C THR A 27 16.28 0.69 1.70
N LEU A 28 15.34 -0.21 2.04
CA LEU A 28 15.50 -1.13 3.17
C LEU A 28 16.23 -2.42 2.82
N TYR A 29 16.08 -2.96 1.61
CA TYR A 29 16.58 -4.29 1.25
C TYR A 29 18.08 -4.35 0.86
N PRO A 30 18.70 -3.31 0.26
CA PRO A 30 20.15 -3.31 0.08
C PRO A 30 20.91 -3.30 1.40
N ALA A 31 20.30 -2.74 2.45
CA ALA A 31 20.84 -2.71 3.81
C ALA A 31 20.86 -4.10 4.47
N THR A 32 19.80 -4.89 4.28
CA THR A 32 19.70 -6.25 4.84
C THR A 32 20.63 -7.25 4.15
N LEU A 33 20.99 -6.99 2.88
CA LEU A 33 21.98 -7.78 2.13
C LEU A 33 23.44 -7.42 2.47
N GLY A 34 23.69 -6.44 3.35
CA GLY A 34 25.03 -5.99 3.71
C GLY A 34 25.79 -5.30 2.56
N LEU A 35 25.08 -4.87 1.51
CA LEU A 35 25.68 -4.31 0.29
C LEU A 35 26.16 -2.86 0.46
N THR A 36 25.76 -2.17 1.55
CA THR A 36 26.09 -0.77 1.81
C THR A 36 26.46 -0.55 3.28
N TYR A 37 27.41 0.36 3.56
CA TYR A 37 27.80 0.74 4.93
C TYR A 37 26.69 1.50 5.68
N PHE A 38 25.77 2.11 4.92
CA PHE A 38 24.57 2.74 5.43
C PHE A 38 23.45 1.70 5.57
N ASP A 39 23.02 1.43 6.80
CA ASP A 39 21.97 0.46 7.11
C ASP A 39 20.70 1.17 7.62
N PRO A 40 19.82 1.66 6.72
CA PRO A 40 18.55 2.28 7.09
C PRO A 40 17.59 1.32 7.82
N TYR A 41 17.77 0.01 7.70
CA TYR A 41 16.98 -0.96 8.47
C TYR A 41 17.37 -0.94 9.95
N ARG A 42 18.67 -0.79 10.26
CA ARG A 42 19.17 -0.58 11.63
C ARG A 42 18.59 0.65 12.30
N TRP A 43 18.23 1.67 11.53
CA TRP A 43 17.63 2.87 12.09
C TRP A 43 16.28 2.59 12.77
N GLY A 44 15.56 1.55 12.32
CA GLY A 44 14.31 1.14 12.94
C GLY A 44 14.43 0.52 14.33
N TYR A 45 15.63 0.10 14.75
CA TYR A 45 15.93 -0.25 16.14
C TYR A 45 16.17 0.98 17.03
N ASN A 46 16.29 2.18 16.44
CA ASN A 46 16.33 3.46 17.14
C ASN A 46 14.99 4.20 16.93
N PRO A 47 13.94 3.86 17.72
CA PRO A 47 12.58 4.34 17.44
C PRO A 47 12.38 5.85 17.66
N ARG A 48 13.17 6.48 18.55
CA ARG A 48 12.99 7.89 18.94
C ARG A 48 12.98 8.87 17.74
N PRO A 49 14.03 8.93 16.89
CA PRO A 49 14.03 9.81 15.71
C PRO A 49 12.93 9.43 14.70
N MET A 50 12.64 8.14 14.54
CA MET A 50 11.62 7.69 13.59
C MET A 50 10.21 8.12 14.00
N ILE A 51 9.87 8.05 15.30
CA ILE A 51 8.57 8.50 15.81
C ILE A 51 8.37 9.99 15.54
N ILE A 52 9.41 10.82 15.68
CA ILE A 52 9.35 12.26 15.37
C ILE A 52 9.06 12.48 13.88
N ILE A 53 9.78 11.76 13.00
CA ILE A 53 9.57 11.86 11.55
C ILE A 53 8.15 11.43 11.18
N VAL A 54 7.68 10.30 11.71
CA VAL A 54 6.31 9.81 11.47
C VAL A 54 5.26 10.78 12.00
N ALA A 55 5.50 11.41 13.15
CA ALA A 55 4.61 12.43 13.69
C ALA A 55 4.51 13.67 12.77
N VAL A 56 5.63 14.16 12.24
CA VAL A 56 5.64 15.26 11.27
C VAL A 56 4.88 14.88 9.98
N ILE A 57 5.09 13.66 9.47
CA ILE A 57 4.36 13.15 8.31
C ILE A 57 2.86 13.07 8.61
N ALA A 58 2.47 12.56 9.79
CA ALA A 58 1.08 12.48 10.21
C ALA A 58 0.44 13.88 10.30
N LEU A 59 1.13 14.89 10.83
CA LEU A 59 0.65 16.27 10.84
C LEU A 59 0.47 16.83 9.42
N GLY A 60 1.41 16.56 8.51
CA GLY A 60 1.26 16.90 7.09
C GLY A 60 0.05 16.22 6.43
N LEU A 61 -0.21 14.95 6.76
CA LEU A 61 -1.36 14.22 6.26
C LEU A 61 -2.70 14.71 6.85
N ILE A 62 -2.71 15.19 8.10
CA ILE A 62 -3.86 15.88 8.70
C ILE A 62 -4.17 17.15 7.90
N TYR A 63 -3.15 17.93 7.57
CA TYR A 63 -3.31 19.13 6.74
C TYR A 63 -3.89 18.80 5.36
N LEU A 64 -3.44 17.69 4.76
CA LEU A 64 -3.97 17.16 3.49
C LEU A 64 -5.32 16.43 3.63
N ARG A 65 -5.94 16.45 4.82
CA ARG A 65 -7.20 15.76 5.16
C ARG A 65 -7.21 14.26 4.83
N ASN A 66 -6.06 13.61 4.83
CA ASN A 66 -5.94 12.18 4.56
C ASN A 66 -6.09 11.36 5.84
N VAL A 67 -7.30 11.34 6.38
CA VAL A 67 -7.64 10.70 7.67
C VAL A 67 -7.25 9.22 7.70
N LEU A 68 -7.36 8.52 6.57
CA LEU A 68 -7.04 7.10 6.46
C LEU A 68 -5.54 6.87 6.69
N ALA A 69 -4.68 7.65 6.02
CA ALA A 69 -3.24 7.55 6.19
C ALA A 69 -2.80 7.92 7.61
N VAL A 70 -3.41 8.97 8.19
CA VAL A 70 -3.16 9.35 9.60
C VAL A 70 -3.52 8.19 10.53
N ALA A 71 -4.72 7.62 10.41
CA ALA A 71 -5.16 6.52 11.25
C ALA A 71 -4.22 5.30 11.16
N MET A 72 -3.73 4.98 9.97
CA MET A 72 -2.76 3.89 9.79
C MET A 72 -1.43 4.15 10.53
N LEU A 73 -0.89 5.37 10.45
CA LEU A 73 0.32 5.75 11.17
C LEU A 73 0.12 5.72 12.69
N THR A 74 -1.04 6.18 13.17
CA THR A 74 -1.35 6.17 14.60
C THR A 74 -1.47 4.74 15.13
N VAL A 75 -2.18 3.85 14.41
CA VAL A 75 -2.33 2.44 14.79
C VAL A 75 -0.99 1.71 14.76
N ALA A 76 -0.15 1.95 13.74
CA ALA A 76 1.20 1.38 13.68
C ALA A 76 2.05 1.80 14.88
N THR A 77 2.00 3.09 15.25
CA THR A 77 2.73 3.62 16.40
C THR A 77 2.22 3.09 17.73
N LEU A 78 0.90 2.93 17.88
CA LEU A 78 0.30 2.31 19.06
C LEU A 78 0.69 0.83 19.15
N ALA A 79 0.63 0.08 18.04
CA ALA A 79 1.02 -1.32 18.02
C ALA A 79 2.49 -1.53 18.42
N PHE A 80 3.39 -0.64 18.01
CA PHE A 80 4.77 -0.62 18.47
C PHE A 80 4.87 -0.31 19.97
N THR A 81 4.11 0.67 20.45
CA THR A 81 4.10 1.07 21.88
C THR A 81 3.65 -0.06 22.79
N PHE A 82 2.62 -0.81 22.36
CA PHE A 82 2.11 -1.99 23.06
C PHE A 82 2.95 -3.26 22.83
N ARG A 83 4.04 -3.18 22.04
CA ARG A 83 4.92 -4.31 21.70
C ARG A 83 4.14 -5.55 21.25
N ILE A 84 3.10 -5.34 20.43
CA ILE A 84 2.21 -6.43 20.00
C ILE A 84 2.99 -7.46 19.18
N LYS A 85 4.03 -7.05 18.46
CA LYS A 85 4.94 -7.92 17.72
C LYS A 85 6.23 -8.14 18.54
N PRO A 86 6.82 -9.35 18.51
CA PRO A 86 8.13 -9.59 19.14
C PRO A 86 9.29 -8.76 18.56
N SER A 87 9.08 -8.11 17.41
CA SER A 87 10.08 -7.28 16.76
C SER A 87 10.25 -5.96 17.51
N GLU A 88 11.49 -5.60 17.84
CA GLU A 88 11.86 -4.27 18.37
C GLU A 88 12.03 -3.24 17.24
N ASN A 89 11.87 -3.66 15.98
CA ASN A 89 12.06 -2.80 14.82
C ASN A 89 10.77 -2.06 14.48
N TYR A 90 10.81 -0.73 14.51
CA TYR A 90 9.67 0.12 14.20
C TYR A 90 9.19 0.00 12.74
N TRP A 91 10.10 -0.34 11.80
CA TRP A 91 9.76 -0.52 10.39
C TRP A 91 8.73 -1.61 10.15
N ASP A 92 8.83 -2.72 10.89
CA ASP A 92 7.91 -3.85 10.79
C ASP A 92 6.47 -3.43 11.09
N TYR A 93 6.28 -2.57 12.10
CA TYR A 93 4.95 -2.08 12.48
C TYR A 93 4.36 -1.10 11.48
N LEU A 94 5.22 -0.40 10.75
CA LEU A 94 4.79 0.59 9.77
C LEU A 94 4.45 -0.09 8.43
N ILE A 95 5.34 -0.95 7.95
CA ILE A 95 5.30 -1.50 6.59
C ILE A 95 4.42 -2.75 6.51
N ASP A 96 4.50 -3.66 7.48
CA ASP A 96 3.77 -4.93 7.40
C ASP A 96 2.25 -4.73 7.32
N PRO A 97 1.63 -3.84 8.11
CA PRO A 97 0.18 -3.62 8.02
C PRO A 97 -0.23 -2.96 6.72
N LEU A 98 0.58 -2.02 6.19
CA LEU A 98 0.34 -1.38 4.89
C LEU A 98 0.39 -2.40 3.76
N LEU A 99 1.40 -3.28 3.79
CA LEU A 99 1.62 -4.31 2.78
C LEU A 99 0.53 -5.39 2.85
N ALA A 100 0.17 -5.83 4.07
CA ALA A 100 -0.94 -6.76 4.28
C ALA A 100 -2.26 -6.20 3.76
N LEU A 101 -2.59 -4.94 4.06
CA LEU A 101 -3.81 -4.29 3.57
C LEU A 101 -3.82 -4.20 2.03
N TYR A 102 -2.68 -3.84 1.43
CA TYR A 102 -2.54 -3.80 -0.03
C TYR A 102 -2.75 -5.18 -0.66
N CYS A 103 -2.11 -6.22 -0.12
CA CYS A 103 -2.27 -7.59 -0.59
C CYS A 103 -3.72 -8.07 -0.47
N CYS A 104 -4.37 -7.85 0.68
CA CYS A 104 -5.77 -8.18 0.89
C CYS A 104 -6.68 -7.45 -0.11
N GLY A 105 -6.50 -6.15 -0.29
CA GLY A 105 -7.26 -5.36 -1.26
C GLY A 105 -7.06 -5.83 -2.71
N ALA A 106 -5.82 -6.17 -3.08
CA ALA A 106 -5.50 -6.70 -4.40
C ALA A 106 -6.15 -8.07 -4.65
N LEU A 107 -6.08 -8.99 -3.68
CA LEU A 107 -6.72 -10.31 -3.76
C LEU A 107 -8.23 -10.20 -3.82
N LEU A 108 -8.85 -9.35 -2.99
CA LEU A 108 -10.29 -9.07 -3.05
C LEU A 108 -10.69 -8.52 -4.43
N GLY A 109 -9.93 -7.57 -4.97
CA GLY A 109 -10.17 -7.03 -6.31
C GLY A 109 -10.07 -8.09 -7.41
N LEU A 110 -9.11 -9.02 -7.31
CA LEU A 110 -8.97 -10.15 -8.23
C LEU A 110 -10.12 -11.14 -8.08
N ALA A 111 -10.50 -11.49 -6.84
CA ALA A 111 -11.61 -12.40 -6.56
C ALA A 111 -12.94 -11.84 -7.08
N ILE A 112 -13.21 -10.56 -6.83
CA ILE A 112 -14.38 -9.86 -7.37
C ILE A 112 -14.36 -9.94 -8.90
N ARG A 113 -13.24 -9.55 -9.56
CA ARG A 113 -13.13 -9.63 -11.02
C ARG A 113 -13.33 -11.05 -11.55
N PHE A 114 -12.81 -12.05 -10.85
CA PHE A 114 -12.98 -13.45 -11.21
C PHE A 114 -14.44 -13.87 -11.14
N VAL A 115 -15.14 -13.55 -10.04
CA VAL A 115 -16.58 -13.82 -9.88
C VAL A 115 -17.40 -13.08 -10.94
N TYR A 116 -17.15 -11.79 -11.17
CA TYR A 116 -17.83 -11.01 -12.20
C TYR A 116 -17.61 -11.58 -13.61
N ARG A 117 -16.38 -11.96 -13.96
CA ARG A 117 -16.06 -12.59 -15.25
C ARG A 117 -16.76 -13.94 -15.39
N ARG A 118 -16.80 -14.75 -14.33
CA ARG A 118 -17.48 -16.05 -14.32
C ARG A 118 -18.99 -15.89 -14.47
N ALA A 119 -19.60 -14.95 -13.75
CA ALA A 119 -21.03 -14.66 -13.86
C ALA A 119 -21.42 -14.10 -15.25
N MET A 120 -20.63 -13.19 -15.82
CA MET A 120 -20.86 -12.67 -17.17
C MET A 120 -20.57 -13.71 -18.27
N GLY A 121 -19.57 -14.59 -18.08
CA GLY A 121 -19.29 -15.70 -18.98
C GLY A 121 -20.46 -16.69 -19.04
N GLN A 122 -21.06 -17.04 -17.89
CA GLN A 122 -22.24 -17.91 -17.84
C GLN A 122 -23.48 -17.25 -18.45
N ARG A 123 -23.71 -15.95 -18.25
CA ARG A 123 -24.80 -15.22 -18.91
C ARG A 123 -24.69 -15.23 -20.44
N ARG A 124 -23.47 -15.19 -20.98
CA ARG A 124 -23.20 -15.20 -22.42
C ARG A 124 -23.41 -16.59 -23.04
N SER A 125 -23.13 -17.66 -22.29
CA SER A 125 -23.42 -19.05 -22.68
C SER A 125 -24.90 -19.42 -22.54
N ALA A 126 -25.60 -18.90 -21.53
CA ALA A 126 -27.04 -19.13 -21.35
C ALA A 126 -27.91 -18.38 -22.38
N ALA A 127 -27.42 -17.29 -22.97
CA ALA A 127 -28.10 -16.56 -24.04
C ALA A 127 -27.96 -17.21 -25.44
N LEU A 128 -27.25 -18.34 -25.55
CA LEU A 128 -26.92 -19.00 -26.83
C LEU A 128 -27.40 -20.46 -26.99
N PRO A 129 -28.56 -20.88 -26.44
CA PRO A 129 -29.32 -21.94 -27.10
C PRO A 129 -30.83 -21.69 -27.07
N ALA A 130 -31.33 -20.91 -28.04
CA ALA A 130 -32.76 -20.89 -28.42
C ALA A 130 -32.97 -20.38 -29.86
N GLY A 131 -31.97 -20.53 -30.73
CA GLY A 131 -32.07 -20.16 -32.14
C GLY A 131 -30.99 -20.89 -32.92
N ASN A 132 -31.42 -21.69 -33.90
CA ASN A 132 -30.67 -22.67 -34.69
C ASN A 132 -30.64 -24.04 -33.98
N VAL A 133 -31.36 -25.08 -34.41
CA VAL A 133 -31.93 -25.44 -35.72
C VAL A 133 -33.19 -26.28 -35.47
#